data_AF-A0A2S2Q9R5-F1
#
_entry.id   AF-A0A2S2Q9R5-F1
#
_cell.length_a   1.000
_cell.length_b   1.000
_cell.length_c   1.000
_cell.angle_alpha   90.00
_cell.angle_beta   90.00
_cell.angle_gamma   90.00
#
_symmetry.space_group_name_H-M   'P 1'
#
loop_
_entity.id
_entity.type
_entity.pdbx_description
1 polymer ?
#
loop_
_entity_poly.entity_id
_entity_poly.type
_entity_poly.pdbx_seq_one_letter_code
_entity_poly.pdbx_strand_id
1 'polypeptide(L)'
;DISITLKRLCTTRWSSRYDSLLAIRHRYVDILKCLSQIILRSKNKDEIFEANYLKVHMEDFQFIFSVIFIGKILKTVNVVSKALQSPKQELSTAVSLLNSALIKLQEYRSQYSDFFEIAVKIAKKMGCTTKISRKKNLKSKTIL
;
A
#
# COMPACT_ATOMS: atom_id res chain seq x y z
N ASP A 1 0.35 -20.49 12.02
CA ASP A 1 0.72 -19.07 11.80
C ASP A 1 0.76 -18.71 10.33
N ILE A 2 -0.01 -17.71 9.88
CA ILE A 2 0.17 -17.16 8.53
C ILE A 2 1.44 -16.31 8.57
N SER A 3 2.54 -16.80 7.99
CA SER A 3 3.74 -15.99 7.83
C SER A 3 3.44 -14.85 6.86
N ILE A 4 3.42 -13.60 7.34
CA ILE A 4 3.26 -12.43 6.49
C ILE A 4 4.58 -12.17 5.76
N THR A 5 4.64 -12.61 4.50
CA THR A 5 5.81 -12.54 3.61
C THR A 5 5.50 -11.71 2.36
N LEU A 6 6.54 -11.14 1.76
CA LEU A 6 6.41 -10.46 0.47
C LEU A 6 5.99 -11.46 -0.60
N LYS A 7 4.88 -11.17 -1.27
CA LYS A 7 4.34 -12.00 -2.36
C LYS A 7 4.56 -11.33 -3.70
N ARG A 8 4.83 -12.14 -4.73
CA ARG A 8 4.81 -11.68 -6.11
C ARG A 8 3.43 -11.09 -6.42
N LEU A 9 3.42 -9.95 -7.09
CA LEU A 9 2.20 -9.29 -7.52
C LEU A 9 1.46 -10.18 -8.51
N CYS A 10 0.22 -10.57 -8.19
CA CYS A 10 -0.68 -11.19 -9.16
C CYS A 10 -1.48 -10.09 -9.88
N THR A 11 -1.48 -10.11 -11.21
CA THR A 11 -2.21 -9.14 -12.04
C THR A 11 -3.70 -9.44 -12.10
N THR A 12 -4.09 -10.71 -12.05
CA THR A 12 -5.46 -11.18 -12.28
C THR A 12 -6.31 -11.27 -11.02
N ARG A 13 -5.71 -11.31 -9.82
CA ARG A 13 -6.45 -11.46 -8.55
C ARG A 13 -6.29 -10.25 -7.64
N TRP A 14 -7.35 -9.45 -7.53
CA TRP A 14 -7.42 -8.29 -6.63
C TRP A 14 -7.12 -8.63 -5.17
N SER A 15 -7.55 -9.81 -4.69
CA SER A 15 -7.24 -10.28 -3.32
C SER A 15 -5.74 -10.41 -3.05
N SER A 16 -4.95 -10.78 -4.07
CA SER A 16 -3.48 -10.82 -3.96
C SER A 16 -2.87 -9.45 -3.73
N ARG A 17 -3.50 -8.38 -4.24
CA ARG A 17 -3.02 -7.00 -4.03
C ARG A 17 -3.15 -6.59 -2.57
N TYR A 18 -4.25 -6.98 -1.93
CA TYR A 18 -4.45 -6.77 -0.49
C TYR A 18 -3.37 -7.49 0.33
N ASP A 19 -3.10 -8.76 0.02
CA ASP A 19 -2.07 -9.55 0.69
C ASP A 19 -0.67 -8.94 0.52
N SER A 20 -0.30 -8.53 -0.69
CA SER A 20 0.98 -7.86 -0.95
C SER A 20 1.11 -6.55 -0.18
N LEU A 21 0.05 -5.73 -0.14
CA LEU A 21 0.05 -4.47 0.59
C LEU A 21 0.12 -4.69 2.11
N LEU A 22 -0.57 -5.71 2.62
CA LEU A 22 -0.49 -6.12 4.02
C LEU A 22 0.94 -6.54 4.39
N ALA A 23 1.61 -7.29 3.52
CA ALA A 23 2.99 -7.70 3.71
C ALA A 23 3.95 -6.50 3.75
N ILE A 24 3.81 -5.58 2.80
CA ILE A 24 4.60 -4.32 2.78
C ILE A 24 4.38 -3.54 4.07
N ARG A 25 3.12 -3.36 4.50
CA ARG A 25 2.80 -2.62 5.72
C ARG A 25 3.40 -3.26 6.98
N HIS A 26 3.39 -4.59 7.06
CA HIS A 26 3.88 -5.32 8.24
C HIS A 26 5.41 -5.38 8.29
N ARG A 27 6.06 -5.58 7.14
CA ARG A 27 7.51 -5.72 6.99
C ARG A 27 8.20 -4.41 6.60
N TYR A 28 7.51 -3.28 6.71
CA TYR A 28 7.97 -2.01 6.14
C TYR A 28 9.39 -1.62 6.58
N VAL A 29 9.66 -1.71 7.89
CA VAL A 29 11.01 -1.44 8.45
C VAL A 29 12.04 -2.46 7.98
N ASP A 30 11.67 -3.74 7.93
CA ASP A 30 12.56 -4.82 7.49
C ASP A 30 12.95 -4.64 6.01
N ILE A 31 12.01 -4.20 5.17
CA ILE A 31 12.25 -3.90 3.76
C ILE A 31 13.24 -2.74 3.62
N LEU A 32 13.04 -1.63 4.33
CA LEU A 32 13.96 -0.49 4.28
C LEU A 32 15.36 -0.86 4.76
N LYS A 33 15.48 -1.69 5.80
CA LYS A 33 16.76 -2.23 6.27
C LYS A 33 17.42 -3.10 5.20
N CYS A 34 16.65 -3.99 4.56
CA CYS A 34 17.14 -4.85 3.48
C CYS A 34 17.66 -4.02 2.29
N LEU A 35 16.89 -3.03 1.83
CA LEU A 35 17.31 -2.11 0.77
C LEU A 35 18.59 -1.35 1.15
N SER A 36 18.69 -0.87 2.39
CA SER A 36 19.91 -0.21 2.88
C SER A 36 21.13 -1.14 2.90
N GLN A 37 20.93 -2.43 3.23
CA GLN A 37 22.02 -3.41 3.17
C GLN A 37 22.47 -3.70 1.73
N ILE A 38 21.53 -3.77 0.78
CA ILE A 38 21.86 -3.94 -0.65
C ILE A 38 22.70 -2.76 -1.14
N ILE A 39 22.29 -1.53 -0.81
CA ILE A 39 23.02 -0.30 -1.17
C ILE A 39 24.44 -0.30 -0.61
N LEU A 40 24.64 -0.77 0.62
CA LEU A 40 25.94 -0.76 1.29
C LEU A 40 26.88 -1.91 0.87
N ARG A 41 26.33 -3.08 0.51
CA ARG A 41 27.11 -4.31 0.33
C ARG A 41 27.22 -4.79 -1.11
N SER A 42 26.31 -4.40 -2.00
CA SER A 42 26.36 -4.86 -3.39
C SER A 42 27.53 -4.22 -4.13
N LYS A 43 28.10 -4.97 -5.09
CA LYS A 43 29.11 -4.47 -6.03
C LYS A 43 28.50 -4.12 -7.39
N ASN A 44 27.26 -4.53 -7.62
CA ASN A 44 26.54 -4.29 -8.85
C ASN A 44 25.87 -2.91 -8.80
N LYS A 45 26.25 -2.02 -9.72
CA LYS A 45 25.71 -0.66 -9.77
C LYS A 45 24.20 -0.63 -10.01
N ASP A 46 23.68 -1.58 -10.78
CA ASP A 46 22.25 -1.64 -11.10
C ASP A 46 21.43 -2.02 -9.86
N GLU A 47 21.90 -2.99 -9.07
CA GLU A 47 21.26 -3.37 -7.81
C GLU A 47 21.26 -2.21 -6.79
N ILE A 48 22.38 -1.48 -6.69
CA ILE A 48 22.47 -0.30 -5.82
C ILE A 48 21.49 0.77 -6.28
N PHE A 49 21.43 1.03 -7.59
CA PHE A 49 20.53 2.04 -8.16
C PHE A 49 19.07 1.69 -7.89
N GLU A 50 18.64 0.47 -8.20
CA GLU A 50 17.28 -0.01 -7.98
C GLU A 50 16.91 -0.01 -6.48
N ALA A 51 17.82 -0.48 -5.62
CA ALA A 51 17.57 -0.49 -4.18
C ALA A 51 17.41 0.93 -3.61
N ASN A 52 18.24 1.88 -4.08
CA ASN A 52 18.13 3.28 -3.67
C ASN A 52 16.85 3.92 -4.21
N TYR A 53 16.51 3.67 -5.47
CA TYR A 53 15.27 4.15 -6.09
C TYR A 53 14.04 3.68 -5.31
N LEU A 54 13.97 2.39 -4.99
CA LEU A 54 12.88 1.82 -4.18
C LEU A 54 12.84 2.41 -2.77
N LYS A 55 14.00 2.55 -2.11
CA LYS A 55 14.08 3.12 -0.75
C LYS A 55 13.52 4.54 -0.72
N VAL A 56 13.96 5.40 -1.64
CA VAL A 56 13.47 6.79 -1.76
C VAL A 56 11.97 6.81 -2.01
N HIS A 57 11.46 5.93 -2.88
CA HIS A 57 10.02 5.84 -3.13
C HIS A 57 9.22 5.33 -1.95
N MET A 58 9.76 4.41 -1.17
CA MET A 58 9.09 3.93 0.03
C MET A 58 9.03 5.01 1.11
N GLU A 59 10.11 5.79 1.27
CA GLU A 59 10.22 6.90 2.24
C GLU A 59 9.40 8.15 1.83
N ASP A 60 8.92 8.20 0.58
CA ASP A 60 8.04 9.26 0.13
C ASP A 60 6.68 9.26 0.86
N PHE A 61 6.25 10.44 1.29
CA PHE A 61 5.01 10.57 2.05
C PHE A 61 3.78 10.08 1.28
N GLN A 62 3.73 10.30 -0.04
CA GLN A 62 2.61 9.84 -0.85
C GLN A 62 2.53 8.32 -0.88
N PHE A 63 3.67 7.62 -0.89
CA PHE A 63 3.70 6.17 -0.77
C PHE A 63 3.19 5.71 0.59
N ILE A 64 3.69 6.29 1.69
CA ILE A 64 3.26 5.97 3.06
C ILE A 64 1.74 6.16 3.21
N PHE A 65 1.24 7.31 2.78
CA PHE A 65 -0.19 7.62 2.83
C PHE A 65 -1.01 6.63 1.98
N SER A 66 -0.54 6.31 0.77
CA SER A 66 -1.20 5.35 -0.11
C SER A 66 -1.30 3.97 0.52
N VAL A 67 -0.23 3.48 1.14
CA VAL A 67 -0.23 2.18 1.84
C VAL A 67 -1.26 2.13 2.95
N ILE A 68 -1.41 3.23 3.71
CA ILE A 68 -2.38 3.33 4.80
C ILE A 68 -3.81 3.38 4.25
N PHE A 69 -4.08 4.31 3.33
CA PHE A 69 -5.41 4.61 2.84
C PHE A 69 -5.94 3.49 1.93
N ILE A 70 -5.18 3.10 0.91
CA ILE A 70 -5.54 2.00 0.02
C ILE A 70 -5.60 0.68 0.80
N GLY A 71 -4.75 0.51 1.83
CA GLY A 71 -4.78 -0.65 2.71
C GLY A 71 -6.12 -0.82 3.43
N LYS A 72 -6.76 0.28 3.85
CA LYS A 72 -8.09 0.26 4.48
C LYS A 72 -9.20 -0.05 3.48
N ILE A 73 -9.17 0.58 2.31
CA ILE A 73 -10.13 0.33 1.23
C ILE A 73 -10.07 -1.14 0.80
N LEU A 74 -8.88 -1.64 0.48
CA LEU A 74 -8.70 -3.03 0.05
C LEU A 74 -9.08 -4.03 1.14
N LYS A 75 -8.85 -3.73 2.42
CA LYS A 75 -9.33 -4.58 3.52
C LYS A 75 -10.85 -4.72 3.48
N THR A 76 -11.56 -3.61 3.39
CA THR A 76 -13.03 -3.59 3.38
C THR A 76 -13.58 -4.32 2.17
N VAL A 77 -13.05 -4.05 0.98
CA VAL A 77 -13.46 -4.70 -0.27
C VAL A 77 -13.14 -6.20 -0.26
N ASN A 78 -11.98 -6.60 0.28
CA ASN A 78 -11.58 -8.02 0.34
C ASN A 78 -12.52 -8.85 1.24
N VAL A 79 -13.03 -8.28 2.33
CA VAL A 79 -14.04 -8.95 3.18
C VAL A 79 -15.31 -9.25 2.39
N VAL A 80 -15.84 -8.26 1.68
CA VAL A 80 -17.04 -8.43 0.83
C VAL A 80 -16.77 -9.42 -0.29
N SER A 81 -15.62 -9.29 -0.96
CA SER A 81 -15.23 -10.17 -2.07
C SER A 81 -15.18 -11.64 -1.66
N LYS A 82 -14.59 -11.94 -0.48
CA LYS A 82 -14.57 -13.30 0.08
C LYS A 82 -15.95 -13.81 0.47
N ALA A 83 -16.78 -12.95 1.06
CA ALA A 83 -18.14 -13.31 1.43
C ALA A 83 -18.98 -13.67 0.19
N LEU A 84 -18.89 -12.87 -0.88
CA LEU A 84 -19.61 -13.10 -2.13
C LEU A 84 -19.16 -14.35 -2.89
N GLN A 85 -17.90 -14.78 -2.70
CA GLN A 85 -17.36 -16.00 -3.32
C GLN A 85 -17.56 -17.26 -2.46
N SER A 86 -18.09 -17.13 -1.25
CA SER A 86 -18.31 -18.27 -0.36
C SER A 86 -19.55 -19.05 -0.80
N PRO A 87 -19.45 -20.36 -1.03
CA PRO A 87 -20.59 -21.19 -1.45
C PRO A 87 -21.66 -21.35 -0.36
N LYS A 88 -21.34 -21.00 0.89
CA LYS A 88 -22.24 -21.14 2.05
C LYS A 88 -22.96 -19.84 2.42
N GLN A 89 -22.85 -18.80 1.60
CA GLN A 89 -23.31 -17.47 2.01
C GLN A 89 -24.77 -17.21 1.68
N GLU A 90 -25.51 -16.70 2.66
CA GLU A 90 -26.87 -16.22 2.46
C GLU A 90 -26.88 -14.85 1.76
N LEU A 91 -27.82 -14.68 0.83
CA LEU A 91 -27.98 -13.44 0.06
C LEU A 91 -28.24 -12.22 0.97
N SER A 92 -29.06 -12.38 2.00
CA SER A 92 -29.34 -11.36 3.02
C SER A 92 -28.07 -10.84 3.68
N THR A 93 -27.18 -11.76 4.08
CA THR A 93 -25.89 -11.45 4.69
C THR A 93 -24.95 -10.75 3.70
N ALA A 94 -24.92 -11.19 2.44
CA ALA A 94 -24.13 -10.56 1.40
C ALA A 94 -24.55 -9.09 1.14
N VAL A 95 -25.86 -8.82 1.06
CA VAL A 95 -26.41 -7.46 0.90
C VAL A 95 -26.05 -6.58 2.09
N SER A 96 -26.18 -7.10 3.32
CA SER A 96 -25.80 -6.38 4.54
C SER A 96 -24.31 -6.01 4.56
N LEU A 97 -23.43 -6.94 4.17
CA LEU A 97 -21.99 -6.70 4.07
C LEU A 97 -21.65 -5.65 3.01
N LEU A 98 -22.34 -5.66 1.86
CA LEU A 98 -22.14 -4.68 0.80
C LEU A 98 -22.55 -3.27 1.26
N ASN A 99 -23.72 -3.14 1.89
CA ASN A 99 -24.18 -1.87 2.46
C ASN A 99 -23.21 -1.35 3.54
N SER A 100 -22.77 -2.23 4.44
CA SER A 100 -21.77 -1.90 5.45
C SER A 100 -20.45 -1.44 4.85
N ALA A 101 -20.02 -2.04 3.73
CA ALA A 101 -18.82 -1.63 3.02
C ALA A 101 -19.00 -0.25 2.35
N LEU A 102 -20.16 0.02 1.76
CA LEU A 102 -20.50 1.30 1.15
C LEU A 102 -20.43 2.42 2.19
N ILE A 103 -21.09 2.24 3.35
CA ILE A 103 -21.05 3.19 4.46
C ILE A 103 -19.60 3.46 4.91
N LYS A 104 -18.80 2.40 5.11
CA LYS A 104 -17.38 2.56 5.48
C LYS A 104 -16.58 3.33 4.45
N LEU A 105 -16.82 3.11 3.15
CA LEU A 105 -16.11 3.84 2.10
C LEU A 105 -16.51 5.33 2.07
N GLN A 106 -17.78 5.64 2.36
CA GLN A 106 -18.24 7.02 2.54
C GLN A 106 -17.60 7.67 3.77
N GLU A 107 -17.55 6.96 4.89
CA GLU A 107 -16.86 7.43 6.10
C GLU A 107 -15.38 7.71 5.82
N TYR A 108 -14.69 6.81 5.09
CA TYR A 108 -13.29 7.02 4.75
C TYR A 108 -13.05 8.26 3.89
N ARG A 109 -14.02 8.62 3.05
CA ARG A 109 -13.97 9.86 2.26
C ARG A 109 -14.10 11.09 3.15
N SER A 110 -14.98 11.06 4.15
CA SER A 110 -15.17 12.16 5.09
C SER A 110 -14.01 12.29 6.10
N GLN A 111 -13.39 11.18 6.49
CA GLN A 111 -12.28 11.10 7.45
C GLN A 111 -10.89 11.23 6.78
N TYR A 112 -10.81 11.85 5.61
CA TYR A 112 -9.55 11.98 4.88
C TYR A 112 -8.46 12.68 5.72
N SER A 113 -8.85 13.72 6.46
CA SER A 113 -7.98 14.44 7.41
C SER A 113 -7.32 13.49 8.41
N ASP A 114 -8.10 12.56 8.95
CA ASP A 114 -7.65 11.65 10.00
C ASP A 114 -6.63 10.66 9.45
N PHE A 115 -6.87 10.14 8.24
CA PHE A 115 -5.89 9.31 7.53
C PHE A 115 -4.61 10.07 7.22
N PHE A 116 -4.72 11.34 6.86
CA PHE A 116 -3.58 12.20 6.59
C PHE A 116 -2.76 12.41 7.88
N GLU A 117 -3.40 12.71 9.01
CA GLU A 117 -2.73 12.86 10.30
C GLU A 117 -2.05 11.57 10.76
N ILE A 118 -2.70 10.41 10.58
CA ILE A 118 -2.11 9.10 10.86
C ILE A 118 -0.84 8.90 10.01
N ALA A 119 -0.91 9.21 8.72
CA ALA A 119 0.24 9.13 7.83
C ALA A 119 1.36 10.08 8.25
N VAL A 120 1.04 11.31 8.67
CA VAL A 120 2.03 12.27 9.19
C VAL A 120 2.72 11.74 10.44
N LYS A 121 1.96 11.16 11.39
CA LYS A 121 2.52 10.54 12.60
C LYS A 121 3.47 9.39 12.25
N ILE A 122 3.08 8.54 11.30
CA ILE A 122 3.92 7.42 10.83
C ILE A 122 5.17 7.93 10.11
N ALA A 123 5.04 8.89 9.20
CA ALA A 123 6.18 9.47 8.47
C ALA A 123 7.19 10.12 9.43
N LYS A 124 6.70 10.87 10.43
CA LYS A 124 7.56 11.44 11.50
C LYS A 124 8.31 10.35 12.28
N LYS A 125 7.62 9.26 12.67
CA LYS A 125 8.26 8.13 13.34
C LYS A 125 9.35 7.47 12.50
N MET A 126 9.19 7.49 11.17
CA MET A 126 10.15 6.92 10.22
C MET A 126 11.23 7.92 9.78
N GLY A 127 11.26 9.15 10.31
CA GLY A 127 12.21 10.20 9.91
C GLY A 127 12.01 10.70 8.47
N CYS A 128 10.85 10.44 7.87
CA CYS A 128 10.52 10.81 6.49
C CYS A 128 9.94 12.22 6.40
N THR A 129 10.18 12.91 5.27
CA THR A 129 9.63 14.26 5.03
C THR A 129 8.12 14.17 4.86
N THR A 130 7.34 15.04 5.51
CA THR A 130 5.86 15.03 5.48
C THR A 130 5.26 15.88 4.35
N LYS A 131 6.09 16.39 3.44
CA LYS A 131 5.65 17.21 2.31
C LYS A 131 5.32 16.30 1.13
N ILE A 132 4.12 16.46 0.56
CA ILE A 132 3.79 15.85 -0.72
C ILE A 132 4.66 16.53 -1.79
N SER A 133 5.68 15.82 -2.29
CA SER A 133 6.46 16.28 -3.43
C SER A 133 5.58 16.21 -4.68
N ARG A 134 5.11 17.37 -5.19
CA ARG A 134 4.51 17.43 -6.53
C ARG A 134 5.59 17.03 -7.54
N LYS A 135 5.56 15.79 -8.03
CA LYS A 135 6.36 15.40 -9.19
C LYS A 135 5.94 16.30 -10.36
N LYS A 136 6.85 17.16 -10.84
CA LYS A 136 6.67 17.82 -12.13
C LYS A 136 6.62 16.69 -13.17
N ASN A 137 5.52 16.59 -13.91
CA ASN A 137 5.49 15.73 -15.09
C ASN A 137 6.63 16.20 -16.01
N LEU A 138 7.69 15.40 -16.14
CA LEU A 138 8.61 15.55 -17.24
C LEU A 138 7.77 15.26 -18.48
N LYS A 139 7.40 16.32 -19.22
CA LYS A 139 6.75 16.18 -20.52
C LYS A 139 7.59 15.19 -21.33
N SER A 140 6.97 14.08 -21.75
CA SER A 140 7.61 13.17 -22.69
C SER A 140 8.12 14.00 -23.87
N LYS A 141 9.41 13.92 -24.17
CA LYS A 141 9.96 14.51 -25.40
C LYS A 141 9.25 13.83 -26.56
N THR A 142 8.32 14.53 -27.21
CA THR A 142 7.88 14.19 -28.56
C THR A 142 9.13 14.24 -29.43
N ILE A 143 9.60 13.08 -29.86
CA ILE A 143 10.59 12.97 -30.93
C ILE A 143 9.78 13.17 -32.21
N LEU A 144 9.96 14.34 -32.84
CA LEU A 144 9.71 14.53 -34.27
C LEU A 144 11.01 14.19 -34.99
#